data_AF-A0A9D5H868-F1
#
_entry.id   AF-A0A9D5H868-F1
#
_cell.length_a   1.000
_cell.length_b   1.000
_cell.length_c   1.000
_cell.angle_alpha   90.00
_cell.angle_beta   90.00
_cell.angle_gamma   90.00
#
_symmetry.space_group_name_H-M   'P 1'
#
loop_
_entity.id
_entity.type
_entity.pdbx_description
1 polymer ?
#
loop_
_entity_poly.entity_id
_entity_poly.type
_entity_poly.pdbx_seq_one_letter_code
_entity_poly.pdbx_strand_id
1 'polypeptide(L)'
;MEEDDEPVSPTGQYLSSSVLNVTILVVFDSTVPADVLKAIWALENIFLPLNPRFSSIMVRDEDGVQKWRKVEVKLEEHVKVPVFPQGLEKYDECLQEYITKLSIEPLPFSRPLWDISIIKYPTSTAAGNLLFRFHHALGDGFSLMAALFAYQKRAHDDPSLPLTFPSSSASSDDDKKAEKRQRERWSLFHDFLRLSTACVNGVADFSWSLMKSTVIEDSISPIRSGVPFVGSRPMTLSYLTFSLRDIKRIKEKVNAVR
;
A
#
# COMPACT_ATOMS: atom_id res chain seq x y z
N MET A 1 13.56 24.28 -18.88
CA MET A 1 13.99 22.87 -18.88
C MET A 1 12.71 22.08 -18.82
N GLU A 2 12.40 21.33 -19.88
CA GLU A 2 11.39 20.28 -19.78
C GLU A 2 11.89 19.31 -18.71
N GLU A 3 11.20 19.22 -17.57
CA GLU A 3 11.43 18.11 -16.64
C GLU A 3 11.07 16.84 -17.40
N ASP A 4 12.04 15.94 -17.58
CA ASP A 4 11.85 14.70 -18.33
C ASP A 4 10.89 13.81 -17.53
N ASP A 5 9.65 13.64 -18.02
CA ASP A 5 8.58 12.91 -17.33
C ASP A 5 9.06 11.46 -17.05
N GLU A 6 9.10 11.04 -15.77
CA GLU A 6 9.57 9.71 -15.39
C GLU A 6 8.58 8.60 -15.80
N PRO A 7 9.03 7.45 -16.34
CA PRO A 7 8.13 6.36 -16.68
C PRO A 7 7.47 5.74 -15.44
N VAL A 8 6.19 5.38 -15.55
CA VAL A 8 5.49 4.59 -14.55
C VAL A 8 6.06 3.17 -14.55
N SER A 9 6.28 2.58 -13.37
CA SER A 9 6.80 1.21 -13.26
C SER A 9 5.86 0.19 -13.91
N PRO A 10 6.36 -0.96 -14.41
CA PRO A 10 5.50 -1.99 -15.03
C PRO A 10 4.31 -2.40 -14.15
N THR A 11 4.54 -2.57 -12.84
CA THR A 11 3.49 -2.86 -11.87
C THR A 11 2.49 -1.72 -11.74
N GLY A 12 2.95 -0.46 -11.72
CA GLY A 12 2.08 0.70 -11.67
C GLY A 12 1.21 0.84 -12.92
N GLN A 13 1.76 0.51 -14.09
CA GLN A 13 1.01 0.49 -15.36
C GLN A 13 -0.08 -0.58 -15.34
N TYR A 14 0.26 -1.79 -14.91
CA TYR A 14 -0.70 -2.89 -14.82
C TYR A 14 -1.85 -2.61 -13.84
N LEU A 15 -1.53 -2.05 -12.67
CA LEU A 15 -2.49 -1.67 -11.63
C LEU A 15 -3.31 -0.41 -11.95
N SER A 16 -2.99 0.28 -13.04
CA SER A 16 -3.73 1.45 -13.56
C SER A 16 -4.35 1.18 -14.93
N SER A 17 -4.61 -0.10 -15.24
CA SER A 17 -5.19 -0.53 -16.50
C SER A 17 -6.72 -0.55 -16.45
N SER A 18 -7.36 -0.70 -17.60
CA SER A 18 -8.81 -0.91 -17.69
C SER A 18 -9.26 -2.24 -17.08
N VAL A 19 -8.33 -3.18 -16.88
CA VAL A 19 -8.60 -4.51 -16.32
C VAL A 19 -8.47 -4.51 -14.80
N LEU A 20 -7.49 -3.78 -14.27
CA LEU A 20 -7.16 -3.76 -12.86
C LEU A 20 -6.87 -2.33 -12.41
N ASN A 21 -7.70 -1.83 -11.50
CA ASN A 21 -7.55 -0.56 -10.82
C ASN A 21 -7.62 -0.82 -9.31
N VAL A 22 -6.48 -0.71 -8.64
CA VAL A 22 -6.38 -1.04 -7.21
C VAL A 22 -6.22 0.22 -6.40
N THR A 23 -7.10 0.37 -5.42
CA THR A 23 -7.09 1.48 -4.48
C THR A 23 -6.81 0.94 -3.08
N ILE A 24 -5.88 1.60 -2.37
CA ILE A 24 -5.58 1.35 -0.97
C ILE A 24 -6.35 2.40 -0.16
N LEU A 25 -7.19 1.94 0.76
CA LEU A 25 -7.89 2.79 1.71
C LEU A 25 -7.30 2.58 3.11
N VAL A 26 -6.90 3.67 3.74
CA VAL A 26 -6.39 3.73 5.11
C VAL A 26 -7.36 4.53 5.95
N VAL A 27 -7.76 4.00 7.11
CA VAL A 27 -8.66 4.68 8.05
C VAL A 27 -7.90 4.93 9.34
N PHE A 28 -7.87 6.19 9.77
CA PHE A 28 -7.32 6.60 11.06
C PHE A 28 -8.45 7.03 11.98
N ASP A 29 -8.59 6.31 13.09
CA ASP A 29 -9.51 6.64 14.16
C ASP A 29 -8.83 7.64 15.11
N SER A 30 -9.51 8.74 15.42
CA SER A 30 -9.01 9.77 16.34
C SER A 30 -9.91 9.87 17.56
N THR A 31 -9.30 9.95 18.74
CA THR A 31 -10.00 10.21 20.01
C THR A 31 -10.43 11.67 20.17
N VAL A 32 -9.90 12.56 19.33
CA VAL A 32 -10.26 13.97 19.26
C VAL A 32 -10.92 14.29 17.92
N PRO A 33 -11.84 15.27 17.85
CA PRO A 33 -12.43 15.70 16.58
C PRO A 33 -11.34 16.09 15.57
N ALA A 34 -11.50 15.66 14.33
CA ALA A 34 -10.52 15.92 13.29
C ALA A 34 -10.49 17.40 12.90
N ASP A 35 -9.30 18.00 12.96
CA ASP A 35 -9.05 19.40 12.61
C ASP A 35 -8.63 19.51 11.15
N VAL A 36 -9.48 20.11 10.32
CA VAL A 36 -9.26 20.25 8.88
C VAL A 36 -8.05 21.12 8.58
N LEU A 37 -7.82 22.19 9.35
CA LEU A 37 -6.71 23.11 9.10
C LEU A 37 -5.38 22.42 9.40
N LYS A 38 -5.31 21.63 10.47
CA LYS A 38 -4.12 20.81 10.78
C LYS A 38 -3.87 19.74 9.72
N ALA A 39 -4.93 19.11 9.20
CA ALA A 39 -4.80 18.12 8.13
C ALA A 39 -4.26 18.76 6.84
N ILE A 40 -4.79 19.92 6.45
CA ILE A 40 -4.30 20.68 5.28
C ILE A 40 -2.83 21.07 5.49
N TRP A 41 -2.47 21.62 6.65
CA TRP A 41 -1.09 21.99 6.96
C TRP A 41 -0.14 20.79 6.86
N ALA A 42 -0.56 19.62 7.39
CA ALA A 42 0.22 18.40 7.28
C ALA A 42 0.34 17.91 5.84
N LEU A 43 -0.71 18.05 5.02
CA LEU A 43 -0.60 17.71 3.61
C LEU A 43 0.45 18.55 2.89
N GLU A 44 0.43 19.87 3.08
CA GLU A 44 1.34 20.80 2.40
C GLU A 44 2.80 20.63 2.84
N ASN A 45 3.03 20.55 4.16
CA ASN A 45 4.37 20.66 4.72
C ASN A 45 5.03 19.30 4.96
N ILE A 46 4.27 18.21 4.90
CA ILE A 46 4.73 16.87 5.27
C ILE A 46 4.50 15.88 4.13
N PHE A 47 3.25 15.73 3.71
CA PHE A 47 2.87 14.67 2.79
C PHE A 47 3.33 14.95 1.36
N LEU A 48 3.04 16.14 0.81
CA LEU A 48 3.44 16.50 -0.55
C LEU A 48 4.98 16.46 -0.75
N PRO A 49 5.80 16.97 0.19
CA PRO A 49 7.26 16.88 0.07
C PRO A 49 7.83 15.47 0.22
N LEU A 50 7.05 14.52 0.77
CA LEU A 50 7.54 13.18 1.09
C LEU A 50 7.93 12.38 -0.15
N ASN A 51 7.20 12.56 -1.25
CA ASN A 51 7.51 11.92 -2.52
C ASN A 51 6.99 12.77 -3.68
N PRO A 52 7.80 13.02 -4.73
CA PRO A 52 7.36 13.75 -5.92
C PRO A 52 6.06 13.19 -6.54
N ARG A 53 5.83 11.87 -6.46
CA ARG A 53 4.62 11.21 -6.99
C ARG A 53 3.31 11.70 -6.35
N PHE A 54 3.35 12.23 -5.12
CA PHE A 54 2.17 12.83 -4.51
C PHE A 54 1.79 14.17 -5.15
N SER A 55 2.71 14.76 -5.91
CA SER A 55 2.51 15.96 -6.72
C SER A 55 2.58 15.65 -8.22
N SER A 56 2.34 14.40 -8.63
CA SER A 56 2.38 14.00 -10.04
C SER A 56 1.08 13.34 -10.50
N ILE A 57 0.73 13.58 -11.76
CA ILE A 57 -0.34 12.90 -12.48
C ILE A 57 0.24 11.85 -13.42
N MET A 58 -0.59 10.86 -13.78
CA MET A 58 -0.23 9.86 -14.76
C MET A 58 -0.73 10.29 -16.15
N VAL A 59 0.20 10.49 -17.07
CA VAL A 59 -0.06 10.90 -18.46
C VAL A 59 0.40 9.81 -19.41
N ARG A 60 -0.19 9.71 -20.60
CA ARG A 60 0.34 8.89 -21.69
C ARG A 60 1.03 9.78 -22.71
N ASP A 61 2.20 9.34 -23.18
CA ASP A 61 2.84 9.96 -24.34
C ASP A 61 2.25 9.43 -25.66
N GLU A 62 2.80 9.92 -26.77
CA GLU A 62 2.37 9.56 -28.13
C GLU A 62 2.56 8.06 -28.42
N ASP A 63 3.54 7.43 -27.78
CA ASP A 63 3.83 5.99 -27.88
C ASP A 63 2.94 5.13 -26.97
N GLY A 64 2.06 5.76 -26.18
CA GLY A 64 1.13 5.10 -25.26
C GLY A 64 1.74 4.70 -23.90
N VAL A 65 3.00 5.06 -23.64
CA VAL A 65 3.71 4.79 -22.39
C VAL A 65 3.21 5.73 -21.30
N GLN A 66 2.87 5.16 -20.14
CA GLN A 66 2.46 5.96 -18.99
C GLN A 66 3.68 6.56 -18.30
N LYS A 67 3.64 7.87 -18.06
CA LYS A 67 4.67 8.64 -17.36
C LYS A 67 4.06 9.47 -16.22
N TRP A 68 4.88 9.80 -15.23
CA TRP A 68 4.56 10.70 -14.14
C TRP A 68 4.95 12.12 -14.53
N ARG A 69 3.96 13.00 -14.55
CA ARG A 69 4.16 14.44 -14.78
C ARG A 69 3.87 15.21 -13.51
N LYS A 70 4.84 16.00 -13.07
CA LYS A 70 4.68 16.86 -11.90
C LYS A 70 3.67 17.99 -12.18
N VAL A 71 2.84 18.29 -11.20
CA VAL A 71 1.82 19.33 -11.26
C VAL A 71 1.74 20.09 -9.95
N GLU A 72 1.16 21.29 -10.00
CA GLU A 72 0.76 21.99 -8.79
C GLU A 72 -0.50 21.35 -8.20
N VAL A 73 -0.45 21.00 -6.91
CA VAL A 73 -1.56 20.32 -6.23
C VAL A 73 -2.51 21.33 -5.63
N LYS A 74 -3.79 21.26 -6.03
CA LYS A 74 -4.88 22.04 -5.41
C LYS A 74 -5.55 21.23 -4.31
N LEU A 75 -5.17 21.45 -3.05
CA LEU A 75 -5.67 20.64 -1.94
C LEU A 75 -7.19 20.62 -1.78
N GLU A 76 -7.88 21.69 -2.16
CA GLU A 76 -9.35 21.77 -2.19
C GLU A 76 -10.01 20.67 -3.03
N GLU A 77 -9.32 20.15 -4.06
CA GLU A 77 -9.80 19.06 -4.88
C GLU A 77 -9.59 17.68 -4.20
N HIS A 78 -8.60 17.57 -3.32
CA HIS A 78 -8.19 16.34 -2.66
C HIS A 78 -8.76 16.17 -1.24
N VAL A 79 -9.10 17.26 -0.56
CA VAL A 79 -9.61 17.24 0.82
C VAL A 79 -11.12 17.32 0.83
N LYS A 80 -11.78 16.22 1.22
CA LYS A 80 -13.23 16.13 1.34
C LYS A 80 -13.65 16.17 2.80
N VAL A 81 -14.72 16.90 3.09
CA VAL A 81 -15.39 16.90 4.40
C VAL A 81 -16.85 16.53 4.15
N PRO A 82 -17.21 15.23 4.16
CA PRO A 82 -18.58 14.82 3.90
C PRO A 82 -19.51 15.29 5.02
N VAL A 83 -20.76 15.54 4.64
CA VAL A 83 -21.84 15.94 5.56
C VAL A 83 -22.77 14.74 5.73
N PHE A 84 -22.95 14.30 6.97
CA PHE A 84 -23.85 13.21 7.33
C PHE A 84 -25.18 13.74 7.89
N PRO A 85 -26.27 12.95 7.84
CA PRO A 85 -27.56 13.33 8.40
C PRO A 85 -27.47 13.68 9.89
N GLN A 86 -28.10 14.78 10.31
CA GLN A 86 -28.04 15.22 11.70
C GLN A 86 -28.95 14.38 12.61
N GLY A 87 -28.65 14.37 13.91
CA GLY A 87 -29.52 13.79 14.94
C GLY A 87 -29.17 12.37 15.38
N LEU A 88 -28.11 11.78 14.82
CA LEU A 88 -27.59 10.49 15.29
C LEU A 88 -26.60 10.68 16.45
N GLU A 89 -26.64 9.76 17.41
CA GLU A 89 -25.66 9.71 18.51
C GLU A 89 -24.31 9.16 18.04
N LYS A 90 -24.34 8.17 17.14
CA LYS A 90 -23.17 7.51 16.54
C LYS A 90 -23.36 7.32 15.05
N TYR A 91 -22.28 7.46 14.29
CA TYR A 91 -22.28 7.48 12.82
C TYR A 91 -21.58 6.29 12.19
N ASP A 92 -21.49 5.14 12.89
CA ASP A 92 -20.82 3.93 12.39
C ASP A 92 -21.37 3.46 11.03
N GLU A 93 -22.69 3.43 10.88
CA GLU A 93 -23.33 3.03 9.61
C GLU A 93 -23.05 4.03 8.48
N CYS A 94 -23.13 5.33 8.76
CA CYS A 94 -22.79 6.37 7.79
C CYS A 94 -21.32 6.30 7.35
N LEU A 95 -20.41 6.02 8.29
CA LEU A 95 -18.99 5.83 7.97
C LEU A 95 -18.79 4.59 7.10
N GLN A 96 -19.44 3.47 7.43
CA GLN A 96 -19.32 2.23 6.66
C GLN A 96 -19.88 2.38 5.24
N GLU A 97 -21.01 3.05 5.08
CA GLU A 97 -21.59 3.37 3.76
C GLU A 97 -20.64 4.28 2.96
N TYR A 98 -20.06 5.28 3.62
CA TYR A 98 -19.11 6.19 2.99
C TYR A 98 -17.83 5.47 2.54
N ILE A 99 -17.26 4.60 3.37
CA ILE A 99 -16.11 3.76 3.01
C ILE A 99 -16.45 2.85 1.82
N THR A 100 -17.63 2.22 1.87
CA THR A 100 -18.10 1.33 0.81
C THR A 100 -18.21 2.08 -0.52
N LYS A 101 -18.77 3.29 -0.50
CA LYS A 101 -18.80 4.18 -1.68
C LYS A 101 -17.39 4.47 -2.20
N LEU A 102 -16.46 4.84 -1.32
CA LEU A 102 -15.07 5.13 -1.70
C LEU A 102 -14.34 3.91 -2.28
N SER A 103 -14.69 2.69 -1.89
CA SER A 103 -14.07 1.46 -2.44
C SER A 103 -14.48 1.15 -3.88
N ILE A 104 -15.60 1.71 -4.36
CA ILE A 104 -16.13 1.45 -5.70
C ILE A 104 -15.81 2.62 -6.64
N GLU A 105 -15.72 3.85 -6.12
CA GLU A 105 -15.40 5.03 -6.92
C GLU A 105 -13.92 5.10 -7.31
N PRO A 106 -13.57 5.12 -8.60
CA PRO A 106 -12.18 5.26 -9.03
C PRO A 106 -11.65 6.68 -8.74
N LEU A 107 -10.34 6.78 -8.53
CA LEU A 107 -9.65 8.07 -8.47
C LEU A 107 -9.53 8.69 -9.88
N PRO A 108 -9.78 9.99 -10.05
CA PRO A 108 -9.63 10.65 -11.34
C PRO A 108 -8.15 10.82 -11.70
N PHE A 109 -7.78 10.46 -12.93
CA PHE A 109 -6.40 10.55 -13.44
C PHE A 109 -5.96 11.97 -13.82
N SER A 110 -6.89 12.94 -13.80
CA SER A 110 -6.61 14.36 -14.11
C SER A 110 -5.88 15.10 -12.98
N ARG A 111 -5.66 14.45 -11.83
CA ARG A 111 -5.01 15.00 -10.64
C ARG A 111 -4.23 13.89 -9.92
N PRO A 112 -3.32 14.22 -8.98
CA PRO A 112 -2.57 13.21 -8.26
C PRO A 112 -3.47 12.13 -7.66
N LEU A 113 -3.03 10.87 -7.74
CA LEU A 113 -3.90 9.72 -7.53
C LEU A 113 -4.11 9.37 -6.04
N TRP A 114 -4.54 10.35 -5.26
CA TRP A 114 -4.89 10.19 -3.85
C TRP A 114 -5.97 11.21 -3.46
N ASP A 115 -6.76 10.91 -2.43
CA ASP A 115 -7.62 11.89 -1.76
C ASP A 115 -7.76 11.59 -0.27
N ILE A 116 -8.12 12.61 0.52
CA ILE A 116 -8.43 12.44 1.93
C ILE A 116 -9.88 12.83 2.20
N SER A 117 -10.50 12.14 3.15
CA SER A 117 -11.81 12.48 3.67
C SER A 117 -11.76 12.62 5.18
N ILE A 118 -12.21 13.76 5.68
CA ILE A 118 -12.19 14.11 7.11
C ILE A 118 -13.61 14.01 7.64
N ILE A 119 -13.86 12.96 8.43
CA ILE A 119 -15.17 12.68 9.04
C ILE A 119 -15.18 13.30 10.43
N LYS A 120 -15.99 14.34 10.60
CA LYS A 120 -16.11 15.10 11.86
C LYS A 120 -17.15 14.54 12.83
N TYR A 121 -17.76 13.40 12.47
CA TYR A 121 -18.84 12.79 13.21
C TYR A 121 -18.30 11.66 14.09
N PRO A 122 -18.73 11.56 15.36
CA PRO A 122 -18.29 10.50 16.26
C PRO A 122 -18.89 9.15 15.86
N THR A 123 -18.08 8.11 16.00
CA THR A 123 -18.46 6.70 15.86
C THR A 123 -18.41 6.02 17.22
N SER A 124 -18.69 4.72 17.27
CA SER A 124 -18.58 3.93 18.50
C SER A 124 -17.16 3.87 19.07
N THR A 125 -16.13 4.07 18.24
CA THR A 125 -14.71 3.93 18.59
C THR A 125 -13.91 5.23 18.54
N ALA A 126 -14.38 6.24 17.80
CA ALA A 126 -13.62 7.45 17.50
C ALA A 126 -14.46 8.73 17.59
N ALA A 127 -13.86 9.85 17.98
CA ALA A 127 -14.48 11.17 17.92
C ALA A 127 -14.45 11.78 16.49
N GLY A 128 -13.60 11.24 15.62
CA GLY A 128 -13.52 11.59 14.21
C GLY A 128 -12.61 10.61 13.47
N ASN A 129 -12.73 10.59 12.14
CA ASN A 129 -12.01 9.65 11.30
C ASN A 129 -11.32 10.39 10.15
N LEU A 130 -10.09 10.00 9.81
CA LEU A 130 -9.39 10.45 8.61
C LEU A 130 -9.24 9.26 7.67
N LEU A 131 -9.86 9.33 6.50
CA LEU A 131 -9.76 8.32 5.47
C LEU A 131 -8.77 8.82 4.42
N PHE A 132 -7.74 8.04 4.16
CA PHE A 132 -6.75 8.32 3.12
C PHE A 132 -6.87 7.26 2.04
N ARG A 133 -7.10 7.69 0.81
CA ARG A 133 -7.21 6.82 -0.35
C ARG A 133 -6.04 7.06 -1.30
N PHE A 134 -5.40 5.98 -1.74
CA PHE A 134 -4.28 6.00 -2.67
C PHE A 134 -4.54 5.04 -3.83
N HIS A 135 -4.20 5.43 -5.04
CA HIS A 135 -4.05 4.46 -6.11
C HIS A 135 -2.76 3.65 -5.90
N HIS A 136 -2.82 2.33 -6.03
CA HIS A 136 -1.70 1.42 -5.72
C HIS A 136 -0.46 1.64 -6.61
N ALA A 137 -0.62 2.31 -7.76
CA ALA A 137 0.51 2.75 -8.59
C ALA A 137 1.45 3.76 -7.88
N LEU A 138 0.98 4.46 -6.84
CA LEU A 138 1.82 5.38 -6.06
C LEU A 138 2.82 4.62 -5.16
N GLY A 139 2.40 3.49 -4.61
CA GLY A 139 3.20 2.68 -3.70
C GLY A 139 2.42 1.48 -3.19
N ASP A 140 3.16 0.46 -2.74
CA ASP A 140 2.58 -0.67 -2.03
C ASP A 140 2.33 -0.34 -0.55
N GLY A 141 1.62 -1.24 0.14
CA GLY A 141 1.32 -1.06 1.57
C GLY A 141 2.59 -0.91 2.44
N PHE A 142 3.70 -1.56 2.09
CA PHE A 142 4.95 -1.44 2.83
C PHE A 142 5.56 -0.04 2.70
N SER A 143 5.63 0.49 1.48
CA SER A 143 6.17 1.83 1.20
C SER A 143 5.30 2.91 1.84
N LEU A 144 3.97 2.76 1.79
CA LEU A 144 3.03 3.68 2.44
C LEU A 144 3.15 3.63 3.97
N MET A 145 3.31 2.45 4.58
CA MET A 145 3.53 2.33 6.02
C MET A 145 4.90 2.88 6.43
N ALA A 146 5.95 2.64 5.64
CA ALA A 146 7.27 3.21 5.89
C ALA A 146 7.25 4.75 5.83
N ALA A 147 6.57 5.30 4.83
CA ALA A 147 6.32 6.74 4.67
C ALA A 147 5.57 7.32 5.88
N LEU A 148 4.50 6.65 6.33
CA LEU A 148 3.76 7.04 7.53
C LEU A 148 4.67 7.07 8.76
N PHE A 149 5.45 6.01 8.99
CA PHE A 149 6.31 5.89 10.16
C PHE A 149 7.50 6.85 10.15
N ALA A 150 8.04 7.18 8.98
CA ALA A 150 9.16 8.12 8.86
C ALA A 150 8.85 9.49 9.46
N TYR A 151 7.57 9.86 9.54
CA TYR A 151 7.16 11.16 10.08
C TYR A 151 6.55 11.12 11.48
N GLN A 152 6.30 9.92 12.02
CA GLN A 152 5.81 9.78 13.39
C GLN A 152 6.97 9.97 14.37
N LYS A 153 6.75 10.83 15.38
CA LYS A 153 7.70 11.07 16.46
C LYS A 153 7.33 10.26 17.69
N ARG A 154 8.31 9.98 18.55
CA ARG A 154 8.03 9.35 19.85
C ARG A 154 7.23 10.32 20.72
N ALA A 155 6.13 9.81 21.27
CA ALA A 155 5.27 10.57 22.17
C ALA A 155 5.71 10.50 23.64
N HIS A 156 6.37 9.42 24.05
CA HIS A 156 6.75 9.17 25.45
C HIS A 156 8.23 9.48 25.76
N ASP A 157 9.11 9.29 24.78
CA ASP A 157 10.56 9.54 24.93
C ASP A 157 10.96 10.81 24.14
N ASP A 158 12.22 10.91 23.76
CA ASP A 158 12.75 12.01 22.95
C ASP A 158 12.15 12.02 21.52
N PRO A 159 11.41 13.08 21.13
CA PRO A 159 10.82 13.24 19.79
C PRO A 159 11.84 13.39 18.66
N SER A 160 13.12 13.64 18.97
CA SER A 160 14.20 13.71 17.98
C SER A 160 14.74 12.34 17.58
N LEU A 161 14.43 11.28 18.35
CA LEU A 161 14.85 9.92 18.05
C LEU A 161 13.89 9.25 17.05
N PRO A 162 14.39 8.44 16.11
CA PRO A 162 13.55 7.67 15.21
C PRO A 162 12.70 6.65 15.99
N LEU A 163 11.61 6.22 15.37
CA LEU A 163 10.80 5.12 15.89
C LEU A 163 11.65 3.85 16.06
N THR A 164 11.54 3.19 17.22
CA THR A 164 12.12 1.84 17.40
C THR A 164 11.14 0.82 16.84
N PHE A 165 11.60 0.04 15.88
CA PHE A 165 10.94 -1.18 15.46
C PHE A 165 11.51 -2.39 16.21
N PRO A 166 10.71 -3.43 16.49
CA PRO A 166 11.22 -4.67 17.04
C PRO A 166 12.24 -5.26 16.07
N SER A 167 13.46 -5.52 16.56
CA SER A 167 14.49 -6.20 15.78
C SER A 167 14.05 -7.63 15.48
N SER A 168 14.09 -8.04 14.22
CA SER A 168 14.09 -9.47 13.92
C SER A 168 15.36 -10.05 14.53
N SER A 169 15.25 -11.07 15.38
CA SER A 169 16.39 -11.87 15.77
C SER A 169 16.94 -12.54 14.51
N ALA A 170 17.93 -11.90 13.87
CA ALA A 170 18.79 -12.62 12.95
C ALA A 170 19.42 -13.71 13.81
N SER A 171 19.13 -14.98 13.51
CA SER A 171 19.94 -16.08 14.01
C SER A 171 21.37 -15.75 13.60
N SER A 172 22.21 -15.42 14.57
CA SER A 172 23.63 -15.22 14.40
C SER A 172 24.21 -16.55 13.93
N ASP A 173 24.32 -16.73 12.62
CA ASP A 173 25.10 -17.82 12.02
C ASP A 173 26.58 -17.39 12.05
N ASP A 174 27.06 -17.07 13.26
CA ASP A 174 28.45 -16.80 13.61
C ASP A 174 29.04 -18.09 14.20
N ASP A 175 29.01 -19.18 13.44
CA ASP A 175 29.77 -20.39 13.76
C ASP A 175 30.01 -21.23 12.50
N LYS A 176 30.95 -20.75 11.66
CA LYS A 176 31.70 -21.58 10.69
C LYS A 176 32.83 -20.78 10.04
N LYS A 177 33.83 -20.43 10.84
CA LYS A 177 35.16 -20.01 10.36
C LYS A 177 36.24 -20.92 10.94
N ALA A 178 36.35 -22.13 10.40
CA ALA A 178 37.57 -22.91 10.43
C ALA A 178 37.56 -23.86 9.22
N GLU A 179 38.38 -23.52 8.20
CA GLU A 179 38.94 -24.35 7.12
C GLU A 179 39.01 -23.55 5.81
N LYS A 180 39.91 -22.57 5.78
CA LYS A 180 40.28 -21.85 4.57
C LYS A 180 41.77 -22.04 4.31
N ARG A 181 42.14 -23.09 3.55
CA ARG A 181 43.37 -23.08 2.73
C ARG A 181 43.53 -24.26 1.74
N GLN A 182 42.51 -24.62 0.95
CA GLN A 182 42.74 -25.48 -0.24
C GLN A 182 41.61 -25.50 -1.31
N ARG A 183 40.92 -24.38 -1.62
CA ARG A 183 39.72 -24.44 -2.50
C ARG A 183 39.51 -23.25 -3.44
N GLU A 184 40.56 -22.72 -4.07
CA GLU A 184 40.41 -21.50 -4.89
C GLU A 184 40.14 -21.76 -6.40
N ARG A 185 40.30 -22.99 -6.91
CA ARG A 185 39.93 -23.35 -8.30
C ARG A 185 38.57 -24.07 -8.44
N TRP A 186 38.11 -24.76 -7.40
CA TRP A 186 36.80 -25.41 -7.38
C TRP A 186 35.66 -24.45 -6.97
N SER A 187 35.97 -23.37 -6.25
CA SER A 187 34.97 -22.37 -5.83
C SER A 187 34.33 -21.67 -7.03
N LEU A 188 35.14 -21.08 -7.92
CA LEU A 188 34.62 -20.31 -9.06
C LEU A 188 33.76 -21.15 -10.02
N PHE A 189 34.11 -22.42 -10.24
CA PHE A 189 33.32 -23.33 -11.06
C PHE A 189 32.00 -23.72 -10.37
N HIS A 190 32.02 -24.02 -9.07
CA HIS A 190 30.79 -24.27 -8.31
C HIS A 190 29.91 -23.03 -8.16
N ASP A 191 30.50 -21.85 -8.02
CA ASP A 191 29.78 -20.57 -7.94
C ASP A 191 29.14 -20.23 -9.30
N PHE A 192 29.85 -20.47 -10.41
CA PHE A 192 29.30 -20.36 -11.76
C PHE A 192 28.19 -21.39 -12.02
N LEU A 193 28.36 -22.65 -11.63
CA LEU A 193 27.30 -23.67 -11.72
C LEU A 193 26.09 -23.32 -10.85
N ARG A 194 26.30 -22.77 -9.66
CA ARG A 194 25.21 -22.31 -8.79
C ARG A 194 24.47 -21.15 -9.41
N LEU A 195 25.19 -20.17 -9.97
CA LEU A 195 24.59 -19.03 -10.65
C LEU A 195 23.82 -19.48 -11.90
N SER A 196 24.38 -20.37 -12.71
CA SER A 196 23.70 -20.88 -13.91
C SER A 196 22.47 -21.71 -13.55
N THR A 197 22.56 -22.58 -12.53
CA THR A 197 21.41 -23.35 -12.04
C THR A 197 20.33 -22.43 -11.46
N ALA A 198 20.73 -21.37 -10.72
CA ALA A 198 19.79 -20.37 -10.21
C ALA A 198 19.11 -19.59 -11.34
N CYS A 199 19.84 -19.20 -12.39
CA CYS A 199 19.27 -18.55 -13.57
C CYS A 199 18.31 -19.49 -14.32
N VAL A 200 18.69 -20.77 -14.53
CA VAL A 200 17.84 -21.76 -15.20
C VAL A 200 16.57 -22.02 -14.39
N ASN A 201 16.69 -22.19 -13.07
CA ASN A 201 15.53 -22.34 -12.20
C ASN A 201 14.65 -21.09 -12.22
N GLY A 202 15.23 -19.88 -12.18
CA GLY A 202 14.48 -18.64 -12.30
C GLY A 202 13.73 -18.50 -13.62
N VAL A 203 14.35 -18.87 -14.74
CA VAL A 203 13.70 -18.88 -16.07
C VAL A 203 12.61 -19.95 -16.14
N ALA A 204 12.86 -21.14 -15.60
CA ALA A 204 11.87 -22.22 -15.55
C ALA A 204 10.68 -21.84 -14.68
N ASP A 205 10.91 -21.28 -13.49
CA ASP A 205 9.89 -20.80 -12.57
C ASP A 205 9.09 -19.63 -13.15
N PHE A 206 9.77 -18.68 -13.81
CA PHE A 206 9.11 -17.61 -14.54
C PHE A 206 8.24 -18.15 -15.68
N SER A 207 8.77 -19.06 -16.49
CA SER A 207 8.03 -19.68 -17.61
C SER A 207 6.84 -20.50 -17.12
N TRP A 208 7.02 -21.25 -16.02
CA TRP A 208 5.96 -22.00 -15.36
C TRP A 208 4.88 -21.07 -14.78
N SER A 209 5.28 -19.92 -14.25
CA SER A 209 4.36 -18.91 -13.73
C SER A 209 3.56 -18.25 -14.86
N LEU A 210 4.20 -17.96 -16.00
CA LEU A 210 3.52 -17.48 -17.20
C LEU A 210 2.50 -18.50 -17.72
N MET A 211 2.89 -19.78 -17.84
CA MET A 211 1.97 -20.85 -18.22
C MET A 211 0.79 -20.98 -17.25
N LYS A 212 1.04 -20.92 -15.94
CA LYS A 212 -0.04 -20.93 -14.94
C LYS A 212 -0.98 -19.74 -15.09
N SER A 213 -0.44 -18.54 -15.25
CA SER A 213 -1.24 -17.32 -15.35
C SER A 213 -2.08 -17.21 -16.63
N THR A 214 -1.69 -17.89 -17.71
CA THR A 214 -2.31 -17.73 -19.04
C THR A 214 -3.13 -18.94 -19.49
N VAL A 215 -2.72 -20.16 -19.11
CA VAL A 215 -3.30 -21.41 -19.63
C VAL A 215 -4.06 -22.18 -18.56
N ILE A 216 -3.64 -22.08 -17.29
CA ILE A 216 -4.24 -22.85 -16.21
C ILE A 216 -5.27 -21.98 -15.51
N GLU A 217 -6.54 -22.37 -15.63
CA GLU A 217 -7.60 -21.71 -14.90
C GLU A 217 -7.41 -21.92 -13.40
N ASP A 218 -7.53 -20.84 -12.63
CA ASP A 218 -7.47 -20.91 -11.16
C ASP A 218 -8.50 -21.91 -10.63
N SER A 219 -8.13 -22.69 -9.61
CA SER A 219 -9.07 -23.61 -8.97
C SER A 219 -10.27 -22.85 -8.38
N ILE A 220 -11.44 -23.47 -8.41
CA ILE A 220 -12.63 -22.89 -7.79
C ILE A 220 -12.43 -22.93 -6.27
N SER A 221 -12.19 -21.75 -5.68
CA SER A 221 -12.10 -21.58 -4.24
C SER A 221 -13.43 -21.04 -3.67
N PRO A 222 -13.71 -21.23 -2.37
CA PRO A 222 -14.91 -20.67 -1.73
C PRO A 222 -15.03 -19.13 -1.83
N ILE A 223 -13.92 -18.44 -2.12
CA ILE A 223 -13.87 -16.99 -2.30
C ILE A 223 -13.90 -16.55 -3.77
N ARG A 224 -13.80 -17.50 -4.73
CA ARG A 224 -13.90 -17.20 -6.16
C ARG A 224 -15.36 -16.96 -6.50
N SER A 225 -15.68 -15.78 -7.06
CA SER A 225 -17.06 -15.40 -7.39
C SER A 225 -17.72 -16.27 -8.46
N GLY A 226 -16.92 -16.93 -9.30
CA GLY A 226 -17.39 -17.74 -10.45
C GLY A 226 -18.05 -16.94 -11.57
N VAL A 227 -18.14 -15.60 -11.44
CA VAL A 227 -18.76 -14.71 -12.43
C VAL A 227 -17.76 -13.66 -12.91
N PRO A 228 -17.73 -13.35 -14.22
CA PRO A 228 -16.88 -12.29 -14.75
C PRO A 228 -17.33 -10.92 -14.19
N PHE A 229 -16.35 -10.05 -13.94
CA PHE A 229 -16.56 -8.62 -13.65
C PHE A 229 -17.39 -8.32 -12.38
N VAL A 230 -16.88 -8.75 -11.21
CA VAL A 230 -17.47 -8.41 -9.90
C VAL A 230 -17.21 -6.95 -9.50
N GLY A 231 -16.16 -6.32 -10.04
CA GLY A 231 -15.65 -5.03 -9.57
C GLY A 231 -16.63 -3.86 -9.65
N SER A 232 -17.69 -3.95 -10.46
CA SER A 232 -18.73 -2.91 -10.59
C SER A 232 -20.03 -3.22 -9.83
N ARG A 233 -20.09 -4.34 -9.10
CA ARG A 233 -21.28 -4.69 -8.31
C ARG A 233 -21.30 -3.91 -6.99
N PRO A 234 -22.49 -3.69 -6.41
CA PRO A 234 -22.58 -3.18 -5.05
C PRO A 234 -21.74 -4.03 -4.11
N MET A 235 -20.80 -3.40 -3.42
CA MET A 235 -19.99 -4.02 -2.38
C MET A 235 -20.66 -3.74 -1.04
N THR A 236 -20.58 -4.68 -0.10
CA THR A 236 -20.85 -4.42 1.31
C THR A 236 -19.57 -4.69 2.07
N LEU A 237 -19.04 -3.68 2.74
CA LEU A 237 -17.88 -3.88 3.61
C LEU A 237 -18.33 -4.52 4.92
N SER A 238 -17.68 -5.61 5.30
CA SER A 238 -17.76 -6.20 6.65
C SER A 238 -16.35 -6.37 7.18
N TYR A 239 -16.11 -5.98 8.43
CA TYR A 239 -14.79 -6.12 9.05
C TYR A 239 -14.90 -6.83 10.40
N LEU A 240 -13.81 -7.46 10.80
CA LEU A 240 -13.64 -8.08 12.10
C LEU A 240 -12.42 -7.45 12.76
N THR A 241 -12.58 -7.01 14.00
CA THR A 241 -11.50 -6.40 14.78
C THR A 241 -10.80 -7.49 15.57
N PHE A 242 -9.49 -7.62 15.34
CA PHE A 242 -8.63 -8.50 16.12
C PHE A 242 -7.62 -7.67 16.90
N SER A 243 -7.35 -8.04 18.15
CA SER A 243 -6.24 -7.41 18.86
C SER A 243 -4.90 -7.88 18.29
N LEU A 244 -3.87 -7.03 18.33
CA LEU A 244 -2.51 -7.43 17.92
C LEU A 244 -1.99 -8.63 18.71
N ARG A 245 -2.46 -8.81 19.97
CA ARG A 245 -2.13 -9.97 20.80
C ARG A 245 -2.73 -11.25 20.22
N ASP A 246 -3.97 -11.19 19.75
CA ASP A 246 -4.63 -12.34 19.12
C ASP A 246 -3.95 -12.72 17.80
N ILE A 247 -3.54 -11.74 17.00
CA ILE A 247 -2.76 -11.98 15.76
C ILE A 247 -1.45 -12.70 16.09
N LYS A 248 -0.73 -12.26 17.14
CA LYS A 248 0.51 -12.93 17.58
C LYS A 248 0.23 -14.37 18.01
N ARG A 249 -0.84 -14.61 18.77
CA ARG A 249 -1.23 -15.95 19.23
C ARG A 249 -1.65 -16.85 18.06
N ILE A 250 -2.32 -16.32 17.05
CA ILE A 250 -2.67 -17.07 15.82
C ILE A 250 -1.39 -17.46 15.09
N LYS A 251 -0.45 -16.52 14.91
CA LYS A 251 0.85 -16.81 14.28
C LYS A 251 1.58 -17.95 14.98
N GLU A 252 1.66 -17.90 16.31
CA GLU A 252 2.29 -18.94 17.13
C GLU A 252 1.60 -20.31 16.97
N LYS A 253 0.26 -20.34 16.93
CA LYS A 253 -0.51 -21.58 16.79
C LYS A 253 -0.44 -22.20 15.39
N VAL A 254 -0.35 -21.38 14.35
CA VAL A 254 -0.38 -21.85 12.96
C VAL A 254 1.02 -22.29 12.48
N ASN A 255 2.06 -22.20 13.33
CA ASN A 255 3.45 -22.46 12.93
C ASN A 255 3.82 -21.71 11.63
N ALA A 256 3.29 -20.50 11.45
CA ALA A 256 3.67 -19.62 10.36
C ALA A 256 5.08 -19.07 10.67
N VAL A 257 6.08 -19.93 10.48
CA VAL A 257 7.50 -19.59 10.49
C VAL A 257 7.78 -18.89 9.17
N ARG A 258 8.52 -17.78 9.26
CA ARG A 258 8.96 -17.01 8.10
C ARG A 258 10.16 -17.68 7.45
#